data_AF-A0A3B9HHR5-F1
#
_entry.id   AF-A0A3B9HHR5-F1
#
_cell.length_a   1.000
_cell.length_b   1.000
_cell.length_c   1.000
_cell.angle_alpha   90.00
_cell.angle_beta   90.00
_cell.angle_gamma   90.00
#
_symmetry.space_group_name_H-M   'P 1'
#
loop_
_entity.id
_entity.type
_entity.pdbx_description
1 polymer ?
#
loop_
_entity_poly.entity_id
_entity_poly.type
_entity_poly.pdbx_seq_one_letter_code
_entity_poly.pdbx_strand_id
1 'polypeptide(L)'
;MSSDDSYTLEPEPWEAAEILPSIYSLYEQNIGILTPIIGEQIGEAEDKYPAVWITDAIKESASQNKRSWAYISGILERWHREGREGKDDGKPSRRTSKSRYI
;
A
#
# COMPACT_ATOMS: atom_id res chain seq x y z
N MET A 1 47.51 -6.89 23.67
CA MET A 1 46.41 -6.01 24.10
C MET A 1 45.16 -6.49 23.40
N SER A 2 44.15 -6.90 24.17
CA SER A 2 42.77 -6.98 23.68
C SER A 2 42.33 -5.59 23.25
N SER A 3 41.83 -5.51 22.02
CA SER A 3 40.83 -4.55 21.59
C SER A 3 39.88 -5.44 20.80
N ASP A 4 38.82 -5.95 21.42
CA ASP A 4 37.51 -5.28 21.38
C ASP A 4 37.26 -4.58 20.03
N ASP A 5 37.49 -5.31 18.94
CA ASP A 5 36.78 -5.08 17.69
C ASP A 5 35.33 -5.55 17.91
N SER A 6 34.60 -4.77 18.70
CA SER A 6 33.15 -4.78 18.71
C SER A 6 32.70 -4.33 17.33
N TYR A 7 32.55 -5.31 16.43
CA TYR A 7 31.89 -5.19 15.15
C TYR A 7 30.47 -4.68 15.43
N THR A 8 30.31 -3.36 15.46
CA THR A 8 29.00 -2.75 15.34
C THR A 8 28.60 -3.03 13.90
N LEU A 9 27.88 -4.13 13.69
CA LEU A 9 27.21 -4.46 12.45
C LEU A 9 26.14 -3.39 12.23
N GLU A 10 26.56 -2.20 11.77
CA GLU A 10 25.65 -1.39 10.98
C GLU A 10 25.33 -2.27 9.77
N PRO A 11 24.05 -2.63 9.56
CA PRO A 11 23.68 -3.57 8.52
C PRO A 11 24.18 -3.02 7.19
N GLU A 12 24.85 -3.86 6.43
CA GLU A 12 25.41 -3.45 5.16
C GLU A 12 24.30 -2.88 4.26
N PRO A 13 24.58 -1.92 3.37
CA PRO A 13 23.56 -1.25 2.56
C PRO A 13 22.74 -2.22 1.69
N TRP A 14 23.28 -3.42 1.41
CA TRP A 14 22.57 -4.50 0.72
C TRP A 14 21.67 -5.34 1.64
N GLU A 15 21.92 -5.37 2.96
CA GLU A 15 21.00 -5.91 3.97
C GLU A 15 19.83 -4.95 4.21
N ALA A 16 20.05 -3.64 4.14
CA ALA A 16 18.98 -2.64 4.29
C ALA A 16 17.89 -2.75 3.22
N ALA A 17 18.24 -3.21 2.01
CA ALA A 17 17.30 -3.53 0.94
C ALA A 17 16.40 -4.73 1.28
N GLU A 18 16.83 -5.64 2.16
CA GLU A 18 16.01 -6.75 2.66
C GLU A 18 15.04 -6.34 3.78
N ILE A 19 15.27 -5.20 4.45
CA ILE A 19 14.49 -4.80 5.63
C ILE A 19 13.14 -4.14 5.24
N LEU A 20 13.05 -3.50 4.07
CA LEU A 20 11.80 -2.88 3.63
C LEU A 20 10.90 -3.91 2.93
N PRO A 21 9.70 -4.20 3.47
CA PRO A 21 8.79 -5.14 2.81
C PRO A 21 8.38 -4.58 1.45
N SER A 22 8.60 -5.36 0.40
CA SER A 22 8.08 -5.11 -0.95
C SER A 22 6.55 -4.88 -0.91
N ILE A 23 5.99 -4.16 -1.88
CA ILE A 23 4.54 -3.93 -1.99
C ILE A 23 3.77 -5.26 -1.96
N TYR A 24 4.33 -6.29 -2.60
CA TYR A 24 3.79 -7.65 -2.60
C TYR A 24 3.77 -8.25 -1.18
N SER A 25 4.89 -8.16 -0.45
CA SER A 25 4.97 -8.63 0.93
C SER A 25 4.04 -7.87 1.87
N LEU A 26 3.92 -6.55 1.68
CA LEU A 26 3.00 -5.71 2.45
C LEU A 26 1.54 -6.12 2.19
N TYR A 27 1.21 -6.41 0.94
CA TYR A 27 -0.11 -6.93 0.56
C TYR A 27 -0.38 -8.27 1.24
N GLU A 28 0.55 -9.23 1.18
CA GLU A 28 0.35 -10.56 1.78
C GLU A 28 0.16 -10.50 3.29
N GLN A 29 0.97 -9.70 3.98
CA GLN A 29 0.91 -9.55 5.44
C GLN A 29 -0.40 -8.92 5.93
N ASN A 30 -0.98 -8.01 5.15
CA ASN A 30 -2.11 -7.19 5.60
C ASN A 30 -3.46 -7.57 4.98
N ILE A 31 -3.46 -8.11 3.76
CA ILE A 31 -4.66 -8.34 2.95
C ILE A 31 -4.97 -9.82 2.87
N GLY A 32 -4.03 -10.64 2.43
CA GLY A 32 -4.20 -12.08 2.28
C GLY A 32 -3.39 -12.65 1.13
N ILE A 33 -3.77 -13.84 0.64
CA ILE A 33 -3.01 -14.58 -0.37
C ILE A 33 -2.79 -13.74 -1.63
N LEU A 34 -1.53 -13.62 -2.04
CA LEU A 34 -1.16 -13.05 -3.33
C LEU A 34 -1.32 -14.11 -4.42
N THR A 35 -2.45 -14.06 -5.12
CA THR A 35 -2.65 -14.90 -6.30
C THR A 35 -2.00 -14.26 -7.53
N PRO A 36 -1.69 -15.02 -8.59
CA PRO A 36 -1.12 -14.47 -9.82
C PRO A 36 -1.93 -13.30 -10.42
N ILE A 37 -3.26 -13.39 -10.37
CA ILE A 37 -4.18 -12.34 -10.84
C ILE A 37 -4.00 -11.05 -10.03
N ILE A 38 -3.84 -11.15 -8.71
CA ILE A 38 -3.59 -9.97 -7.88
C ILE A 38 -2.19 -9.42 -8.13
N GLY A 39 -1.20 -10.29 -8.35
CA GLY A 39 0.17 -9.88 -8.69
C GLY A 39 0.23 -9.04 -9.97
N GLU A 40 -0.48 -9.48 -11.02
CA GLU A 40 -0.65 -8.70 -12.26
C GLU A 40 -1.30 -7.34 -11.98
N GLN A 41 -2.36 -7.32 -11.17
CA GLN A 41 -3.04 -6.07 -10.83
C GLN A 41 -2.17 -5.11 -10.01
N ILE A 42 -1.32 -5.62 -9.11
CA ILE A 42 -0.34 -4.82 -8.37
C ILE A 42 0.68 -4.23 -9.34
N GLY A 43 1.22 -5.02 -10.26
CA GLY A 43 2.17 -4.53 -11.26
C GLY A 43 1.56 -3.43 -12.14
N GLU A 44 0.33 -3.63 -12.60
CA GLU A 44 -0.39 -2.57 -13.33
C GLU A 44 -0.59 -1.29 -12.51
N ALA A 45 -0.76 -1.41 -11.19
CA ALA A 45 -0.89 -0.27 -10.31
C ALA A 45 0.46 0.44 -10.10
N GLU A 46 1.58 -0.30 -10.05
CA GLU A 46 2.94 0.26 -9.98
C GLU A 46 3.29 1.09 -11.22
N ASP A 47 2.82 0.69 -12.40
CA ASP A 47 3.00 1.46 -13.64
C ASP A 47 2.16 2.75 -13.65
N LYS A 48 1.01 2.76 -12.96
CA LYS A 48 0.04 3.86 -12.99
C LYS A 48 0.24 4.85 -11.83
N TYR A 49 0.72 4.39 -10.69
CA TYR A 49 0.72 5.15 -9.44
C TYR A 49 2.07 5.08 -8.73
N PRO A 50 2.47 6.13 -8.00
CA PRO A 50 3.66 6.09 -7.16
C PRO A 50 3.57 4.96 -6.12
N ALA A 51 4.66 4.22 -5.90
CA ALA A 51 4.75 3.14 -4.91
C ALA A 51 4.21 3.55 -3.51
N VAL A 52 4.50 4.78 -3.09
CA VAL A 52 4.03 5.34 -1.81
C VAL A 52 2.50 5.41 -1.70
N TRP A 53 1.77 5.55 -2.81
CA TRP A 53 0.31 5.50 -2.82
C TRP A 53 -0.18 4.06 -2.66
N ILE A 54 0.47 3.11 -3.33
CA ILE A 54 0.07 1.70 -3.23
C ILE A 54 0.27 1.20 -1.81
N THR A 55 1.43 1.49 -1.20
CA THR A 55 1.70 1.12 0.19
C THR A 55 0.72 1.74 1.18
N ASP A 56 0.35 3.01 0.97
CA ASP A 56 -0.60 3.70 1.83
C ASP A 56 -2.03 3.17 1.65
N ALA A 57 -2.44 2.84 0.42
CA ALA A 57 -3.76 2.29 0.15
C ALA A 57 -3.92 0.88 0.75
N ILE A 58 -2.85 0.07 0.74
CA ILE A 58 -2.82 -1.23 1.42
C ILE A 58 -3.00 -1.05 2.93
N LYS A 59 -2.26 -0.12 3.55
CA LYS A 59 -2.37 0.18 4.99
C LYS A 59 -3.77 0.68 5.36
N GLU A 60 -4.35 1.55 4.56
CA GLU A 60 -5.71 2.08 4.75
C GLU A 60 -6.78 0.98 4.62
N SER A 61 -6.62 0.10 3.63
CA SER A 61 -7.48 -1.07 3.46
C SER A 61 -7.43 -2.01 4.67
N ALA A 62 -6.22 -2.24 5.20
CA ALA A 62 -6.00 -3.10 6.36
C ALA A 62 -6.58 -2.50 7.66
N SER A 63 -6.40 -1.20 7.88
CA SER A 63 -6.91 -0.48 9.06
C SER A 63 -8.43 -0.46 9.11
N GLN A 64 -9.09 -0.33 7.94
CA GLN A 64 -10.55 -0.39 7.83
C GLN A 64 -11.11 -1.83 7.80
N ASN A 65 -10.24 -2.84 7.91
CA ASN A 65 -10.59 -4.26 7.78
C ASN A 65 -11.30 -4.59 6.44
N LYS A 66 -11.00 -3.82 5.38
CA LYS A 66 -11.53 -3.98 4.02
C LYS A 66 -10.46 -4.57 3.12
N ARG A 67 -10.04 -5.80 3.44
CA ARG A 67 -8.93 -6.54 2.85
C ARG A 67 -9.26 -7.12 1.47
N SER A 68 -9.53 -6.27 0.50
CA SER A 68 -9.73 -6.68 -0.89
C SER A 68 -9.00 -5.75 -1.85
N TRP A 69 -8.41 -6.32 -2.89
CA TRP A 69 -7.79 -5.54 -3.96
C TRP A 69 -8.76 -4.55 -4.59
N ALA A 70 -10.03 -4.93 -4.77
CA ALA A 70 -11.07 -4.03 -5.26
C ALA A 70 -11.22 -2.77 -4.38
N TYR A 71 -11.07 -2.89 -3.06
CA TYR A 71 -11.11 -1.73 -2.16
C TYR A 71 -9.85 -0.86 -2.30
N ILE A 72 -8.67 -1.48 -2.39
CA ILE A 72 -7.38 -0.79 -2.62
C ILE A 72 -7.40 -0.03 -3.93
N SER A 73 -7.82 -0.67 -5.03
CA SER A 73 -7.94 -0.03 -6.34
C SER A 73 -8.87 1.18 -6.32
N GLY A 74 -9.99 1.11 -5.58
CA GLY A 74 -10.90 2.25 -5.40
C GLY A 74 -10.28 3.41 -4.62
N ILE A 75 -9.40 3.13 -3.65
CA ILE A 75 -8.63 4.18 -2.95
C ILE A 75 -7.66 4.85 -3.93
N LEU A 76 -6.91 4.06 -4.71
CA LEU A 76 -5.95 4.56 -5.68
C LEU A 76 -6.61 5.41 -6.76
N GLU A 77 -7.73 4.94 -7.33
CA GLU A 77 -8.52 5.70 -8.31
C GLU A 77 -9.03 7.03 -7.72
N ARG A 78 -9.48 7.00 -6.46
CA ARG A 78 -9.93 8.21 -5.77
C ARG A 78 -8.78 9.22 -5.62
N TRP A 79 -7.61 8.79 -5.16
CA TRP A 79 -6.45 9.66 -5.01
C TRP A 79 -5.93 10.19 -6.35
N HIS A 80 -5.99 9.38 -7.40
CA HIS A 80 -5.63 9.81 -8.75
C HIS A 80 -6.57 10.90 -9.28
N ARG A 81 -7.87 10.81 -8.99
CA ARG A 81 -8.87 11.79 -9.46
C ARG A 81 -8.95 13.06 -8.61
N GLU A 82 -8.86 12.92 -7.29
CA GLU A 82 -9.10 14.01 -6.33
C GLU A 82 -7.80 14.67 -5.83
N GLY A 83 -6.63 14.09 -6.13
CA GLY A 83 -5.36 14.46 -5.51
C GLY A 83 -5.21 13.85 -4.11
N ARG A 84 -3.98 13.59 -3.67
CA ARG A 84 -3.68 12.97 -2.35
C ARG A 84 -4.05 13.87 -1.15
N GLU A 85 -4.48 15.12 -1.38
CA GLU A 85 -4.83 16.11 -0.35
C GLU A 85 -6.07 15.74 0.50
N GLY A 86 -6.74 14.63 0.22
CA GLY A 86 -7.86 14.13 1.03
C GLY A 86 -7.48 13.39 2.31
N LYS A 87 -6.24 13.51 2.82
CA LYS A 87 -5.79 12.80 4.04
C LYS A 87 -6.22 13.48 5.35
N ASP A 88 -6.77 14.69 5.31
CA ASP A 88 -7.02 15.45 6.56
C ASP A 88 -8.41 15.29 7.18
N ASP A 89 -9.40 14.71 6.50
CA ASP A 89 -10.72 14.60 7.11
C ASP A 89 -11.36 13.25 6.81
N GLY A 90 -11.48 12.42 7.85
CA GLY A 90 -12.26 11.17 7.90
C GLY A 90 -13.75 11.37 7.65
N LYS A 91 -14.13 11.98 6.52
CA LYS A 91 -15.47 11.98 5.98
C LYS A 91 -15.54 10.88 4.92
N PRO A 92 -16.38 9.85 5.07
CA PRO A 92 -16.70 9.00 3.94
C PRO A 92 -17.23 9.92 2.84
N SER A 93 -16.55 9.94 1.70
CA SER A 93 -17.06 10.55 0.48
C SER A 93 -18.43 9.92 0.24
N ARG A 94 -19.48 10.67 0.60
CA ARG A 94 -20.85 10.31 0.28
C ARG A 94 -20.89 10.28 -1.23
N ARG A 95 -20.75 9.08 -1.82
CA ARG A 95 -21.19 8.81 -3.18
C ARG A 95 -22.62 9.33 -3.23
N THR A 96 -22.80 10.49 -3.86
CA THR A 96 -24.12 10.97 -4.23
C THR A 96 -24.70 9.86 -5.10
N SER A 97 -25.72 9.17 -4.57
CA SER A 97 -26.51 8.25 -5.36
C SER A 97 -27.12 9.10 -6.45
N LYS A 98 -26.56 8.97 -7.66
CA LYS A 98 -27.09 9.59 -8.86
C LYS A 98 -28.50 9.02 -9.05
N SER A 99 -29.48 9.84 -8.65
CA SER A 99 -30.89 9.81 -8.99
C SER A 99 -31.13 9.04 -10.28
N ARG A 100 -31.88 7.94 -10.21
CA ARG A 100 -32.57 7.31 -11.34
C ARG A 100 -33.74 6.44 -10.88
N TYR A 101 -34.96 6.96 -11.15
CA TYR A 101 -36.28 6.32 -11.29
C TYR A 101 -36.89 5.66 -10.04
N ILE A 102 -38.16 5.87 -9.68
CA ILE A 102 -39.41 5.91 -10.47
C ILE A 102 -40.31 7.07 -10.00
#